data_AF-A0AAD5FFX0-F1
#
_entry.id   AF-A0AAD5FFX0-F1
#
_cell.length_a   1.000
_cell.length_b   1.000
_cell.length_c   1.000
_cell.angle_alpha   90.00
_cell.angle_beta   90.00
_cell.angle_gamma   90.00
#
_symmetry.space_group_name_H-M   'P 1'
#
loop_
_entity.id
_entity.type
_entity.pdbx_description
1 polymer ?
#
loop_
_entity_poly.entity_id
_entity_poly.type
_entity_poly.pdbx_seq_one_letter_code
_entity_poly.pdbx_strand_id
1 'polypeptide(L)'
;HLSEAKKAQQTLESTYKQLDNSKKRFEREWKEAEKAAMYAEKTDQDINATKADVEKAKQHAHMRMHIAEECKNDYAAQLQKYNKEQNHFYFADMPQIFNKLQDMDERRVRKLSQTYILFGDTERQVMPIIGKCLEGITRAGTNVNEKNDSMVLIEQHKSGFERPGDLEFEDYSQGINRASSDSSLGTPKGPLDLLGKNKSKPFWLFSKKSK
;
A
#
# COMPACT_ATOMS: atom_id res chain seq x y z
N HIS A 1 -1.94 -2.69 21.15
CA HIS A 1 -0.84 -1.87 21.69
C HIS A 1 -1.23 -0.43 22.03
N LEU A 2 -1.72 0.40 21.11
CA LEU A 2 -2.15 1.78 21.47
C LEU A 2 -3.27 1.83 22.52
N SER A 3 -4.23 0.89 22.47
CA SER A 3 -5.24 0.75 23.52
C SER A 3 -4.66 0.32 24.87
N GLU A 4 -3.59 -0.50 24.89
CA GLU A 4 -2.87 -0.85 26.12
C GLU A 4 -2.18 0.39 26.71
N ALA A 5 -1.52 1.21 25.88
CA ALA A 5 -0.91 2.47 26.31
C ALA A 5 -1.94 3.41 26.93
N LYS A 6 -3.08 3.60 26.24
CA LYS A 6 -4.17 4.45 26.74
C LYS A 6 -4.70 3.94 28.09
N LYS A 7 -4.86 2.62 28.25
CA LYS A 7 -5.32 2.02 29.50
C LYS A 7 -4.31 2.24 30.63
N ALA A 8 -3.02 2.01 30.39
CA ALA A 8 -1.96 2.24 31.38
C ALA A 8 -1.92 3.72 31.81
N GLN A 9 -2.06 4.65 30.85
CA GLN A 9 -2.09 6.09 31.14
C GLN A 9 -3.33 6.47 31.97
N GLN A 10 -4.50 5.94 31.64
CA GLN A 10 -5.73 6.17 32.41
C GLN A 10 -5.64 5.64 33.84
N THR A 11 -4.99 4.49 34.05
CA THR A 11 -4.73 3.95 35.38
C THR A 11 -3.85 4.90 36.20
N LEU A 12 -2.73 5.36 35.64
CA LEU A 12 -1.83 6.31 36.33
C LEU A 12 -2.51 7.67 36.61
N GLU A 13 -3.32 8.17 35.68
CA GLU A 13 -4.06 9.41 35.85
C GLU A 13 -5.11 9.28 36.97
N SER A 14 -5.78 8.13 37.06
CA SER A 14 -6.74 7.85 38.12
C SER A 14 -6.08 7.88 39.51
N THR A 15 -4.88 7.31 39.65
CA THR A 15 -4.19 7.28 40.95
C THR A 15 -3.53 8.61 41.28
N TYR A 16 -3.12 9.38 40.28
CA TYR A 16 -2.77 10.78 40.48
C TYR A 16 -3.96 11.60 41.02
N LYS A 17 -5.17 11.41 40.49
CA LYS A 17 -6.37 12.09 41.00
C LYS A 17 -6.67 11.71 42.46
N GLN A 18 -6.49 10.44 42.84
CA GLN A 18 -6.63 10.00 44.24
C GLN A 18 -5.61 10.70 45.15
N LEU A 19 -4.34 10.78 44.71
CA LEU A 19 -3.28 11.49 45.42
C LEU A 19 -3.62 12.98 45.59
N ASP A 20 -3.98 13.67 44.51
CA ASP A 20 -4.30 15.10 44.52
C ASP A 20 -5.49 15.41 45.46
N ASN A 21 -6.53 14.57 45.44
CA ASN A 21 -7.67 14.69 46.34
C ASN A 21 -7.27 14.51 47.81
N SER A 22 -6.45 13.50 48.12
CA SER A 22 -5.96 13.28 49.49
C SER A 22 -5.09 14.44 50.00
N LYS A 23 -4.23 14.97 49.13
CA LYS A 23 -3.38 16.14 49.42
C LYS A 23 -4.23 17.38 49.75
N LYS A 24 -5.23 17.69 48.92
CA LYS A 24 -6.15 18.82 49.13
C LYS A 24 -6.96 18.67 50.41
N ARG A 25 -7.40 17.44 50.73
CA ARG A 25 -8.11 17.15 51.99
C ARG A 25 -7.21 17.38 53.19
N PHE A 26 -5.99 16.87 53.16
CA PHE A 26 -5.00 17.10 54.21
C PHE A 26 -4.74 18.59 54.43
N GLU A 27 -4.48 19.35 53.37
CA GLU A 27 -4.27 20.80 53.46
C GLU A 27 -5.45 21.53 54.13
N ARG A 28 -6.69 21.15 53.75
CA ARG A 28 -7.89 21.74 54.32
C ARG A 28 -8.05 21.40 55.81
N GLU A 29 -7.96 20.13 56.18
CA GLU A 29 -8.14 19.73 57.58
C GLU A 29 -7.02 20.25 58.49
N TRP A 30 -5.80 20.40 57.97
CA TRP A 30 -4.69 21.02 58.71
C TRP A 30 -4.97 22.48 59.04
N LYS A 31 -5.43 23.27 58.06
CA LYS A 31 -5.82 24.68 58.29
C LYS A 31 -6.92 24.82 59.33
N GLU A 32 -7.87 23.88 59.35
CA GLU A 32 -8.95 23.89 60.33
C GLU A 32 -8.49 23.46 61.73
N ALA A 33 -7.52 22.54 61.83
CA ALA A 33 -6.87 22.19 63.08
C ALA A 33 -6.08 23.39 63.65
N GLU A 34 -5.33 24.11 62.82
CA GLU A 34 -4.60 25.33 63.22
C GLU A 34 -5.55 26.41 63.74
N LYS A 35 -6.67 26.66 63.03
CA LYS A 35 -7.70 27.60 63.51
C LYS A 35 -8.29 27.18 64.86
N ALA A 36 -8.59 25.89 65.05
CA ALA A 36 -9.13 25.39 66.30
C ALA A 36 -8.12 25.48 67.45
N ALA A 37 -6.84 25.25 67.19
CA ALA A 37 -5.75 25.42 68.14
C ALA A 37 -5.60 26.88 68.58
N MET A 38 -5.58 27.82 67.62
CA MET A 38 -5.54 29.27 67.91
C MET A 38 -6.77 29.73 68.72
N TYR A 39 -7.95 29.20 68.41
CA TYR A 39 -9.17 29.50 69.18
C TYR A 39 -9.06 29.00 70.62
N ALA A 40 -8.60 27.75 70.82
CA ALA A 40 -8.42 27.18 72.15
C ALA A 40 -7.40 27.97 72.98
N GLU A 41 -6.27 28.38 72.38
CA GLU A 41 -5.27 29.24 73.03
C GLU A 41 -5.84 30.61 73.41
N LYS A 42 -6.61 31.23 72.52
CA LYS A 42 -7.26 32.51 72.80
C LYS A 42 -8.28 32.41 73.94
N THR A 43 -9.07 31.33 73.98
CA THR A 43 -10.05 31.08 75.06
C THR A 43 -9.35 30.79 76.39
N ASP A 44 -8.22 30.08 76.39
CA ASP A 44 -7.43 29.79 77.59
C ASP A 44 -6.84 31.07 78.23
N GLN A 45 -6.53 32.08 77.40
CA GLN A 45 -6.01 33.38 77.83
C GLN A 45 -7.09 34.40 78.21
N ASP A 46 -8.37 34.12 77.94
CA ASP A 46 -9.48 35.04 78.24
C ASP A 46 -9.89 34.95 79.71
N ILE A 47 -9.66 36.04 80.44
CA ILE A 47 -9.97 36.18 81.88
C ILE A 47 -11.47 35.99 82.15
N ASN A 48 -12.34 36.18 81.16
CA ASN A 48 -13.78 36.03 81.30
C ASN A 48 -14.29 34.63 80.91
N ALA A 49 -13.44 33.76 80.35
CA ALA A 49 -13.84 32.42 79.96
C ALA A 49 -13.97 31.49 81.17
N THR A 50 -14.99 30.63 81.16
CA THR A 50 -15.12 29.62 82.22
C THR A 50 -14.19 28.44 81.96
N LYS A 51 -13.86 27.69 83.02
CA LYS A 51 -13.09 26.42 82.87
C LYS A 51 -13.75 25.44 81.89
N ALA A 52 -15.08 25.44 81.82
CA ALA A 52 -15.82 24.58 80.89
C ALA A 52 -15.64 25.03 79.43
N ASP A 53 -15.59 26.35 79.17
CA ASP A 53 -15.36 26.89 77.83
C ASP A 53 -13.95 26.56 77.33
N VAL A 54 -12.95 26.70 78.20
CA VAL A 54 -11.56 26.35 77.92
C VAL A 54 -11.42 24.86 77.61
N GLU A 55 -11.99 23.99 78.45
CA GLU A 55 -11.92 22.54 78.24
C GLU A 55 -12.61 22.12 76.94
N LYS A 56 -13.78 22.70 76.64
CA LYS A 56 -14.49 22.46 75.39
C LYS A 56 -13.67 22.88 74.17
N ALA A 57 -13.02 24.04 74.22
CA ALA A 57 -12.18 24.53 73.13
C ALA A 57 -10.94 23.63 72.92
N LYS A 58 -10.28 23.19 74.01
CA LYS A 58 -9.15 22.24 73.95
C LYS A 58 -9.56 20.89 73.38
N GLN A 59 -10.69 20.32 73.83
CA GLN A 59 -11.22 19.06 73.28
C GLN A 59 -11.51 19.17 71.78
N HIS A 60 -12.11 20.27 71.34
CA HIS A 60 -12.33 20.53 69.91
C HIS A 60 -11.00 20.63 69.14
N ALA A 61 -10.00 21.34 69.66
CA ALA A 61 -8.69 21.46 69.02
C ALA A 61 -8.02 20.09 68.88
N HIS A 62 -8.01 19.27 69.94
CA HIS A 62 -7.49 17.90 69.90
C HIS A 62 -8.21 17.02 68.87
N MET A 63 -9.55 17.11 68.81
CA MET A 63 -10.34 16.38 67.80
C MET A 63 -9.96 16.78 66.37
N ARG A 64 -9.84 18.08 66.07
CA ARG A 64 -9.43 18.54 64.71
C ARG A 64 -8.01 18.13 64.38
N MET A 65 -7.10 18.18 65.35
CA MET A 65 -5.71 17.74 65.16
C MET A 65 -5.63 16.24 64.82
N HIS A 66 -6.42 15.40 65.52
CA HIS A 66 -6.50 13.97 65.21
C HIS A 66 -6.97 13.73 63.77
N ILE A 67 -8.05 14.40 63.34
CA ILE A 67 -8.57 14.29 61.96
C ILE A 67 -7.51 14.73 60.92
N ALA A 68 -6.76 15.80 61.20
CA ALA A 68 -5.71 16.28 60.31
C ALA A 68 -4.55 15.26 60.19
N GLU A 69 -4.17 14.61 61.29
CA GLU A 69 -3.14 13.57 61.29
C GLU A 69 -3.60 12.30 60.55
N GLU A 70 -4.87 11.90 60.66
CA GLU A 70 -5.44 10.84 59.82
C GLU A 70 -5.36 11.20 58.33
N CYS A 71 -5.74 12.43 57.95
CA CYS A 71 -5.64 12.88 56.57
C CYS A 71 -4.20 12.94 56.05
N LYS A 72 -3.23 13.23 56.93
CA LYS A 72 -1.79 13.20 56.61
C LYS A 72 -1.32 11.78 56.32
N ASN A 73 -1.75 10.81 57.13
CA ASN A 73 -1.44 9.40 56.91
C ASN A 73 -2.07 8.88 55.61
N ASP A 74 -3.32 9.25 55.32
CA ASP A 74 -3.98 8.95 54.05
C ASP A 74 -3.20 9.52 52.86
N TYR A 75 -2.79 10.79 52.93
CA TYR A 75 -1.98 11.43 51.89
C TYR A 75 -0.64 10.72 51.69
N ALA A 76 0.08 10.39 52.77
CA ALA A 76 1.35 9.66 52.70
C ALA A 76 1.19 8.28 52.03
N ALA A 77 0.12 7.55 52.37
CA ALA A 77 -0.18 6.26 51.76
C ALA A 77 -0.50 6.39 50.25
N GLN A 78 -1.31 7.37 49.86
CA GLN A 78 -1.59 7.63 48.43
C GLN A 78 -0.34 8.06 47.68
N LEU A 79 0.55 8.83 48.30
CA LEU A 79 1.80 9.27 47.69
C LEU A 79 2.72 8.08 47.40
N GLN A 80 2.89 7.18 48.38
CA GLN A 80 3.69 5.98 48.19
C GLN A 80 3.12 5.08 47.08
N LYS A 81 1.78 4.91 47.06
CA LYS A 81 1.08 4.14 46.03
C LYS A 81 1.31 4.75 44.64
N TYR A 82 1.06 6.05 44.49
CA TYR A 82 1.25 6.74 43.20
C TYR A 82 2.69 6.65 42.70
N ASN A 83 3.69 6.87 43.57
CA ASN A 83 5.09 6.80 43.17
C ASN A 83 5.48 5.38 42.70
N LYS A 84 4.96 4.34 43.35
CA LYS A 84 5.17 2.95 42.92
C LYS A 84 4.57 2.68 41.55
N GLU A 85 3.33 3.11 41.33
CA GLU A 85 2.65 2.95 40.05
C GLU A 85 3.28 3.78 38.94
N GLN A 86 3.70 5.01 39.23
CA GLN A 86 4.42 5.88 38.30
C GLN A 86 5.74 5.22 37.88
N ASN A 87 6.50 4.69 38.83
CA ASN A 87 7.73 3.97 38.52
C ASN A 87 7.45 2.75 37.61
N HIS A 88 6.45 1.94 37.97
CA HIS A 88 6.07 0.78 37.16
C HIS A 88 5.63 1.18 35.74
N PHE A 89 4.84 2.25 35.62
CA PHE A 89 4.36 2.75 34.34
C PHE A 89 5.53 3.13 33.41
N TYR A 90 6.50 3.90 33.90
CA TYR A 90 7.60 4.39 33.06
C TYR A 90 8.72 3.37 32.83
N PHE A 91 8.98 2.48 33.80
CA PHE A 91 10.09 1.54 33.72
C PHE A 91 9.70 0.12 33.30
N ALA A 92 8.40 -0.23 33.31
CA ALA A 92 7.91 -1.53 32.88
C ALA A 92 6.85 -1.42 31.78
N ASP A 93 5.71 -0.77 32.03
CA ASP A 93 4.56 -0.80 31.11
C ASP A 93 4.88 -0.12 29.77
N MET A 94 5.35 1.14 29.80
CA MET A 94 5.65 1.89 28.57
C MET A 94 6.75 1.25 27.72
N PRO A 95 7.92 0.85 28.27
CA PRO A 95 8.92 0.12 27.51
C PRO A 95 8.38 -1.13 26.84
N GLN A 96 7.58 -1.93 27.54
CA GLN A 96 6.98 -3.14 26.96
C GLN A 96 6.01 -2.83 25.83
N ILE A 97 5.18 -1.79 25.98
CA ILE A 97 4.23 -1.39 24.94
C ILE A 97 4.95 -0.82 23.72
N PHE A 98 6.00 -0.03 23.92
CA PHE A 98 6.82 0.50 22.83
C PHE A 98 7.59 -0.59 22.09
N ASN A 99 8.14 -1.58 22.79
CA ASN A 99 8.76 -2.74 22.15
C ASN A 99 7.78 -3.48 21.24
N LYS A 100 6.53 -3.67 21.66
CA LYS A 100 5.49 -4.30 20.82
C LYS A 100 5.14 -3.45 19.60
N LEU A 101 5.06 -2.13 19.75
CA LEU A 101 4.81 -1.22 18.63
C LEU A 101 5.97 -1.20 17.64
N GLN A 102 7.21 -1.21 18.14
CA GLN A 102 8.42 -1.29 17.34
C GLN A 102 8.46 -2.60 16.55
N ASP A 103 8.26 -3.76 17.18
CA ASP A 103 8.20 -5.05 16.46
C ASP A 103 7.14 -5.05 15.36
N MET A 104 5.96 -4.50 15.64
CA MET A 104 4.89 -4.39 14.65
C MET A 104 5.31 -3.54 13.44
N ASP A 105 5.94 -2.39 13.66
CA ASP A 105 6.38 -1.52 12.56
C ASP A 105 7.56 -2.14 11.80
N GLU A 106 8.53 -2.74 12.49
CA GLU A 106 9.64 -3.46 11.85
C GLU A 106 9.14 -4.62 10.98
N ARG A 107 8.12 -5.37 11.42
CA ARG A 107 7.47 -6.39 10.59
C ARG A 107 6.81 -5.80 9.35
N ARG A 108 6.12 -4.66 9.49
CA ARG A 108 5.51 -3.94 8.36
C ARG A 108 6.57 -3.48 7.36
N VAL A 109 7.66 -2.86 7.83
CA VAL A 109 8.78 -2.39 7.00
C VAL A 109 9.48 -3.55 6.29
N ARG A 110 9.73 -4.66 6.99
CA ARG A 110 10.30 -5.88 6.39
C ARG A 110 9.40 -6.42 5.28
N LYS A 111 8.08 -6.42 5.48
CA LYS A 111 7.14 -6.87 4.45
C LYS A 111 7.13 -5.94 3.23
N LEU A 112 7.19 -4.62 3.45
CA LEU A 112 7.31 -3.65 2.37
C LEU A 112 8.59 -3.86 1.54
N SER A 113 9.73 -4.07 2.21
CA SER A 113 10.99 -4.39 1.54
C SER A 113 10.89 -5.66 0.68
N GLN A 114 10.29 -6.73 1.21
CA GLN A 114 10.04 -7.96 0.44
C GLN A 114 9.17 -7.70 -0.80
N THR A 115 8.17 -6.82 -0.69
CA THR A 115 7.32 -6.44 -1.82
C THR A 115 8.10 -5.72 -2.92
N TYR A 116 9.02 -4.81 -2.57
CA TYR A 116 9.87 -4.16 -3.58
C TYR A 116 10.77 -5.13 -4.33
N ILE A 117 11.36 -6.09 -3.60
CA ILE A 117 12.18 -7.14 -4.21
C ILE A 117 11.32 -8.00 -5.15
N LEU A 118 10.18 -8.47 -4.67
CA LEU A 118 9.26 -9.29 -5.45
C LEU A 118 8.77 -8.57 -6.72
N PHE A 119 8.49 -7.27 -6.62
CA PHE A 119 8.11 -6.46 -7.77
C PHE A 119 9.21 -6.47 -8.85
N GLY A 120 10.45 -6.17 -8.46
CA GLY A 120 11.59 -6.19 -9.39
C GLY A 120 11.85 -7.58 -10.00
N ASP A 121 11.74 -8.64 -9.20
CA ASP A 121 11.89 -10.00 -9.69
C ASP A 121 10.77 -10.41 -10.64
N THR A 122 9.53 -9.97 -10.39
CA THR A 122 8.39 -10.22 -11.27
C THR A 122 8.59 -9.55 -12.63
N GLU A 123 9.04 -8.29 -12.65
CA GLU A 123 9.38 -7.58 -13.90
C GLU A 123 10.56 -8.26 -14.63
N ARG A 124 11.53 -8.81 -13.90
CA ARG A 124 12.65 -9.54 -14.52
C ARG A 124 12.17 -10.84 -15.19
N GLN A 125 11.13 -11.49 -14.68
CA GLN A 125 10.62 -12.75 -15.26
C GLN A 125 10.04 -12.58 -16.67
N VAL A 126 9.56 -11.39 -17.03
CA VAL A 126 9.03 -11.16 -18.39
C VAL A 126 10.13 -10.84 -19.41
N MET A 127 11.33 -10.47 -18.98
CA MET A 127 12.43 -10.08 -19.87
C MET A 127 12.81 -11.14 -20.92
N PRO A 128 12.90 -12.45 -20.60
CA PRO A 128 13.18 -13.48 -21.60
C PRO A 128 12.07 -13.61 -22.66
N ILE A 129 10.82 -13.39 -22.27
CA ILE A 129 9.67 -13.44 -23.19
C ILE A 129 9.76 -12.27 -24.17
N ILE A 130 10.00 -11.06 -23.65
CA ILE A 130 10.22 -9.87 -24.48
C ILE A 130 11.39 -10.10 -25.43
N GLY A 131 12.51 -10.63 -24.93
CA GLY A 131 13.67 -11.00 -25.76
C GLY A 131 13.29 -11.96 -26.89
N LYS A 132 12.58 -13.04 -26.60
CA LYS A 132 12.12 -14.01 -27.60
C LYS A 132 11.18 -13.38 -28.65
N CYS A 133 10.29 -12.47 -28.24
CA CYS A 133 9.44 -11.74 -29.18
C CYS A 133 10.27 -10.86 -30.12
N LEU A 134 11.26 -10.12 -29.60
CA LEU A 134 12.14 -9.27 -30.39
C LEU A 134 13.03 -10.08 -31.37
N GLU A 135 13.55 -11.22 -30.91
CA GLU A 135 14.27 -12.18 -31.78
C GLU A 135 13.37 -12.70 -32.91
N GLY A 136 12.10 -12.99 -32.61
CA GLY A 136 11.10 -13.41 -33.60
C GLY A 136 10.87 -12.36 -34.69
N ILE A 137 10.71 -11.10 -34.30
CA ILE A 137 10.57 -9.96 -35.23
C ILE A 137 11.83 -9.83 -36.10
N THR A 138 13.00 -9.88 -35.48
CA THR A 138 14.29 -9.80 -36.19
C THR A 138 14.40 -10.92 -37.22
N ARG A 139 14.08 -12.16 -36.83
CA ARG A 139 14.13 -13.33 -37.72
C ARG A 139 13.16 -13.23 -38.89
N ALA A 140 11.94 -12.74 -38.64
CA ALA A 140 10.96 -12.51 -39.71
C ALA A 140 11.50 -11.50 -40.73
N GLY A 141 12.13 -10.42 -40.25
CA GLY A 141 12.80 -9.44 -41.10
C GLY A 141 13.96 -10.01 -41.91
N THR A 142 14.83 -10.83 -41.29
CA THR A 142 15.96 -11.46 -42.01
C THR A 142 15.54 -12.52 -43.02
N ASN A 143 14.35 -13.08 -42.88
CA ASN A 143 13.83 -14.10 -43.78
C ASN A 143 13.14 -13.50 -45.02
N VAL A 144 13.00 -12.18 -45.11
CA VAL A 144 12.52 -11.51 -46.33
C VAL A 144 13.54 -11.76 -47.44
N ASN A 145 13.07 -12.22 -48.60
CA ASN A 145 13.91 -12.57 -49.73
C ASN A 145 13.31 -11.99 -51.02
N GLU A 146 13.80 -10.81 -51.39
CA GLU A 146 13.30 -10.03 -52.52
C GLU A 146 13.41 -10.77 -53.85
N LYS A 147 14.43 -11.62 -54.01
CA LYS A 147 14.64 -12.39 -55.24
C LYS A 147 13.64 -13.52 -55.36
N ASN A 148 13.41 -14.26 -54.27
CA ASN A 148 12.42 -15.33 -54.25
C ASN A 148 11.02 -14.79 -54.46
N ASP A 149 10.67 -13.68 -53.80
CA ASP A 149 9.36 -13.02 -53.96
C ASP A 149 9.12 -12.58 -55.41
N SER A 150 10.15 -12.01 -56.05
CA SER A 150 10.10 -11.62 -57.48
C SER A 150 9.92 -12.83 -58.40
N MET A 151 10.59 -13.95 -58.12
CA MET A 151 10.42 -15.18 -58.89
C MET A 151 9.01 -15.77 -58.73
N VAL A 152 8.45 -15.77 -57.51
CA VAL A 152 7.07 -16.22 -57.27
C VAL A 152 6.08 -15.37 -58.08
N LEU A 153 6.29 -14.05 -58.15
CA LEU A 153 5.47 -13.15 -58.95
C LEU A 153 5.54 -13.51 -60.45
N ILE A 154 6.75 -13.67 -60.99
CA ILE A 154 6.96 -14.04 -62.40
C ILE A 154 6.31 -15.39 -62.69
N GLU A 155 6.52 -16.39 -61.85
CA GLU A 155 5.96 -17.74 -62.05
C GLU A 155 4.43 -17.76 -62.00
N GLN A 156 3.81 -16.93 -61.16
CA GLN A 156 2.35 -16.80 -61.09
C GLN A 156 1.74 -16.06 -62.30
N HIS A 157 2.48 -15.12 -62.90
CA HIS A 157 1.93 -14.20 -63.91
C HIS A 157 2.55 -14.36 -65.30
N LYS A 158 3.57 -15.21 -65.46
CA LYS A 158 4.12 -15.53 -66.77
C LYS A 158 2.99 -16.05 -67.64
N SER A 159 2.74 -15.35 -68.72
CA SER A 159 1.56 -15.56 -69.54
C SER A 159 1.69 -16.78 -70.45
N GLY A 160 2.90 -17.29 -70.64
CA GLY A 160 3.21 -18.34 -71.61
C GLY A 160 3.03 -17.91 -73.07
N PHE A 161 2.69 -16.63 -73.32
CA PHE A 161 2.65 -16.08 -74.67
C PHE A 161 4.08 -16.01 -75.21
N GLU A 162 4.27 -16.59 -76.39
CA GLU A 162 5.48 -16.36 -77.15
C GLU A 162 5.51 -14.90 -77.61
N ARG A 163 6.72 -14.33 -77.60
CA ARG A 163 6.92 -12.98 -78.13
C ARG A 163 6.69 -13.02 -79.65
N PRO A 164 5.84 -12.15 -80.22
CA PRO A 164 5.65 -12.09 -81.66
C PRO A 164 6.98 -11.86 -82.38
N GLY A 165 7.22 -12.64 -83.43
CA GLY A 165 8.35 -12.44 -84.35
C GLY A 165 8.09 -11.29 -85.32
N ASP A 166 9.08 -10.99 -86.16
CA ASP A 166 8.94 -10.00 -87.22
C ASP A 166 7.90 -10.48 -88.24
N LEU A 167 7.11 -9.55 -88.78
CA LEU A 167 6.10 -9.86 -89.80
C LEU A 167 6.79 -10.12 -91.14
N GLU A 168 6.43 -11.22 -91.79
CA GLU A 168 6.89 -11.51 -93.13
C GLU A 168 6.23 -10.60 -94.17
N PHE A 169 6.95 -10.30 -95.25
CA PHE A 169 6.43 -9.52 -96.37
C PHE A 169 5.49 -10.38 -97.23
N GLU A 170 4.24 -9.93 -97.40
CA GLU A 170 3.27 -10.60 -98.28
C GLU A 170 3.40 -10.12 -99.73
N ASP A 171 4.02 -10.94 -100.59
CA ASP A 171 4.13 -10.68 -102.03
C ASP A 171 2.92 -11.22 -102.81
N TYR A 172 1.96 -10.32 -103.11
CA TYR A 172 0.74 -10.68 -103.85
C TYR A 172 0.94 -10.86 -105.37
N SER A 173 2.13 -10.62 -105.91
CA SER A 173 2.38 -10.70 -107.36
C SER A 173 2.33 -12.13 -107.92
N GLN A 174 2.44 -13.16 -107.08
CA GLN A 174 2.34 -14.57 -107.48
C GLN A 174 0.96 -15.23 -107.25
N GLY A 175 -0.08 -14.43 -106.96
CA GLY A 175 -1.44 -14.89 -106.73
C GLY A 175 -1.78 -15.09 -105.25
N ILE A 176 -2.99 -14.71 -104.86
CA ILE A 176 -3.41 -14.57 -103.45
C ILE A 176 -3.67 -15.96 -102.84
N ASN A 177 -2.68 -16.54 -102.16
CA ASN A 177 -2.94 -17.52 -101.11
C ASN A 177 -3.11 -16.75 -99.81
N ARG A 178 -4.35 -16.56 -99.35
CA ARG A 178 -4.60 -16.03 -98.00
C ARG A 178 -4.05 -17.03 -97.01
N ALA A 179 -2.84 -16.79 -96.49
CA ALA A 179 -2.40 -17.46 -95.29
C ALA A 179 -3.39 -17.12 -94.17
N SER A 180 -3.82 -18.14 -93.43
CA SER A 180 -4.67 -18.01 -92.25
C SER A 180 -4.10 -16.90 -91.38
N SER A 181 -4.89 -15.89 -91.04
CA SER A 181 -4.52 -14.95 -90.00
C SER A 181 -4.49 -15.74 -88.70
N ASP A 182 -3.33 -16.29 -88.37
CA ASP A 182 -3.00 -16.66 -87.00
C ASP A 182 -2.86 -15.36 -86.21
N SER A 183 -4.00 -14.70 -85.96
CA SER A 183 -4.18 -13.81 -84.82
C SER A 183 -4.10 -14.67 -83.56
N SER A 184 -2.94 -15.29 -83.36
CA SER A 184 -2.60 -15.99 -82.15
C SER A 184 -2.02 -14.92 -81.23
N LEU A 185 -2.91 -14.23 -80.53
CA LEU A 185 -2.68 -14.13 -79.09
C LEU A 185 -2.71 -15.58 -78.58
N GLY A 186 -1.63 -16.31 -78.84
CA GLY A 186 -1.60 -17.77 -78.83
C GLY A 186 -1.93 -18.27 -77.45
N THR A 187 -2.94 -19.13 -77.34
CA THR A 187 -3.25 -19.80 -76.09
C THR A 187 -1.97 -20.43 -75.51
N PRO A 188 -1.61 -20.15 -74.26
CA PRO A 188 -0.31 -20.55 -73.75
C PRO A 188 -0.20 -22.07 -73.68
N LYS A 189 0.84 -22.63 -74.30
CA LYS A 189 1.16 -24.05 -74.21
C LYS A 189 1.94 -24.30 -72.91
N GLY A 190 1.20 -24.53 -71.83
CA GLY A 190 1.75 -25.00 -70.55
C GLY A 190 0.74 -25.90 -69.82
N PRO A 191 1.20 -26.90 -69.01
CA PRO A 191 0.31 -27.81 -68.33
C PRO A 191 -0.57 -27.07 -67.33
N LEU A 192 -1.88 -27.15 -67.53
CA LEU A 192 -2.91 -26.63 -66.62
C LEU A 192 -3.09 -27.61 -65.45
N ASP A 193 -2.03 -27.91 -64.70
CA ASP A 193 -2.13 -28.77 -63.52
C ASP A 193 -1.17 -28.28 -62.43
N LEU A 194 -1.72 -27.46 -61.53
CA LEU A 194 -1.57 -27.58 -60.07
C LEU A 194 -2.49 -26.55 -59.39
N LEU A 195 -3.78 -26.55 -59.77
CA LEU A 195 -4.83 -25.98 -58.92
C LEU A 195 -5.17 -27.01 -57.84
N GLY A 196 -4.27 -27.14 -56.87
CA GLY A 196 -4.52 -27.85 -55.63
C GLY A 196 -5.66 -27.18 -54.89
N LYS A 197 -6.84 -27.80 -54.91
CA LYS A 197 -7.95 -27.50 -54.01
C LYS A 197 -7.47 -27.57 -52.56
N ASN A 198 -7.29 -26.42 -51.93
CA ASN A 198 -7.51 -26.29 -50.49
C ASN A 198 -8.50 -25.16 -50.24
N LYS A 199 -9.77 -25.54 -50.07
CA LYS A 199 -10.78 -24.71 -49.43
C LYS A 199 -10.39 -24.56 -47.96
N SER A 200 -10.01 -23.37 -47.53
CA SER A 200 -10.77 -22.62 -46.51
C SER A 200 -10.05 -21.35 -46.03
N LYS A 201 -10.82 -20.25 -46.09
CA LYS A 201 -10.68 -18.93 -45.48
C LYS A 201 -9.96 -17.84 -46.31
N PRO A 202 -10.71 -16.90 -46.91
CA PRO A 202 -10.15 -15.60 -47.30
C PRO A 202 -9.95 -14.77 -46.03
N PHE A 203 -8.70 -14.38 -45.75
CA PHE A 203 -8.37 -13.43 -44.70
C PHE A 203 -8.73 -12.01 -45.21
N TRP A 204 -9.98 -11.60 -45.00
CA TRP A 204 -10.41 -10.23 -45.24
C TRP A 204 -9.92 -9.32 -44.11
N LEU A 205 -9.03 -8.38 -44.43
CA LEU A 205 -8.38 -7.46 -43.49
C LEU A 205 -9.23 -6.25 -43.06
N PHE A 206 -10.49 -6.14 -43.47
CA PHE A 206 -11.37 -5.06 -43.03
C PHE A 206 -12.82 -5.54 -42.91
N SER A 207 -13.21 -5.95 -41.70
CA SER A 207 -14.62 -6.02 -41.29
C SER A 207 -14.85 -5.00 -40.19
N LYS A 208 -15.62 -3.98 -40.52
CA LYS A 208 -16.10 -2.93 -39.63
C LYS A 208 -17.59 -3.19 -39.38
N LYS A 209 -17.97 -3.26 -38.10
CA LYS A 209 -19.22 -2.78 -37.45
C LYS A 209 -19.96 -3.79 -36.56
N SER A 210 -19.99 -3.44 -35.27
CA SER A 210 -21.18 -3.16 -34.42
C SER A 210 -22.51 -3.86 -34.74
N LYS A 211 -23.02 -4.62 -33.76
CA LYS A 211 -24.04 -4.14 -32.81
C LYS A 211 -23.85 -4.83 -31.46
#